data_AF-A0A9D8LCA2-F1
#
_entry.id   AF-A0A9D8LCA2-F1
#
_cell.length_a   1.000
_cell.length_b   1.000
_cell.length_c   1.000
_cell.angle_alpha   90.00
_cell.angle_beta   90.00
_cell.angle_gamma   90.00
#
_symmetry.space_group_name_H-M   'P 1'
#
loop_
_entity.id
_entity.type
_entity.pdbx_description
1 polymer ?
#
loop_
_entity_poly.entity_id
_entity_poly.type
_entity_poly.pdbx_seq_one_letter_code
_entity_poly.pdbx_strand_id
1 'polypeptide(L)'
;RTTYVREKTLWEELWRESPDGLVLAEARVQGSGAGMDPPEGARLADGFWRWQPKLPALREVVMRRSGATADWRVCVGNSCHAMAELIPAEADPVVLKPCP
;
A
#
# COMPACT_ATOMS: atom_id res chain seq x y z
N ARG A 1 -18.33 -10.73 29.53
CA ARG A 1 -18.44 -10.88 28.07
C ARG A 1 -17.70 -9.71 27.45
N THR A 2 -16.46 -9.91 27.02
CA THR A 2 -15.66 -8.85 26.39
C THR A 2 -15.69 -9.07 24.89
N THR A 3 -16.34 -8.16 24.18
CA THR A 3 -16.26 -8.09 22.73
C THR A 3 -15.17 -7.08 22.41
N TYR A 4 -14.05 -7.51 21.85
CA TYR A 4 -13.04 -6.60 21.31
C TYR A 4 -13.25 -6.48 19.81
N VAL A 5 -13.45 -5.26 19.33
CA VAL A 5 -13.58 -4.95 17.91
C VAL A 5 -12.22 -4.45 17.45
N ARG A 6 -11.54 -5.19 16.58
CA ARG A 6 -10.29 -4.72 15.94
C ARG A 6 -10.71 -3.99 14.67
N GLU A 7 -10.58 -2.66 14.66
CA GLU A 7 -10.83 -1.87 13.46
C GLU A 7 -9.87 -2.33 12.36
N LYS A 8 -10.41 -2.69 11.19
CA LYS A 8 -9.60 -3.02 10.02
C LYS A 8 -9.19 -1.71 9.36
N THR A 9 -7.99 -1.25 9.68
CA THR A 9 -7.40 -0.08 9.04
C THR A 9 -6.99 -0.44 7.61
N LEU A 10 -7.60 0.18 6.60
CA LEU A 10 -7.18 0.02 5.21
C LEU A 10 -5.92 0.84 4.96
N TRP A 11 -4.88 0.21 4.43
CA TRP A 11 -3.64 0.86 4.01
C TRP A 11 -3.51 0.77 2.49
N GLU A 12 -3.15 1.87 1.84
CA GLU A 12 -2.97 1.94 0.39
C GLU A 12 -1.69 2.72 0.06
N GLU A 13 -0.93 2.21 -0.89
CA GLU A 13 0.31 2.81 -1.37
C GLU A 13 0.26 2.98 -2.88
N LEU A 14 0.63 4.18 -3.35
CA LEU A 14 0.70 4.51 -4.76
C LEU A 14 2.17 4.61 -5.17
N TRP A 15 2.61 3.61 -5.91
CA TRP A 15 3.96 3.52 -6.45
C TRP A 15 3.98 4.03 -7.89
N ARG A 16 5.06 4.72 -8.27
CA ARG A 16 5.31 5.17 -9.64
C ARG A 16 6.67 4.70 -10.09
N GLU A 17 6.78 4.27 -11.34
CA GLU A 17 8.07 4.02 -11.97
C GLU A 17 8.78 5.34 -12.29
N SER A 18 10.10 5.36 -12.10
CA SER A 18 11.02 6.42 -12.49
C SER A 18 12.29 5.80 -13.08
N PRO A 19 13.14 6.57 -13.78
CA PRO A 19 14.43 6.09 -14.28
C PRO A 19 15.34 5.53 -13.19
N ASP A 20 15.16 5.98 -11.94
CA ASP A 20 15.96 5.56 -10.79
C ASP A 20 15.33 4.38 -10.02
N GLY A 21 14.09 4.00 -10.34
CA GLY A 21 13.37 2.90 -9.70
C GLY A 21 11.90 3.21 -9.36
N LEU A 22 11.35 2.50 -8.38
CA LEU A 22 9.99 2.68 -7.89
C LEU A 22 9.95 3.76 -6.79
N VAL A 23 9.16 4.80 -7.02
CA VAL A 23 8.97 5.91 -6.09
C VAL A 23 7.62 5.78 -5.41
N LEU A 24 7.59 5.79 -4.08
CA LEU A 24 6.35 5.84 -3.30
C LEU A 24 5.79 7.26 -3.33
N ALA A 25 4.85 7.51 -4.25
CA ALA A 25 4.31 8.84 -4.50
C ALA A 25 3.24 9.26 -3.48
N GLU A 26 2.48 8.30 -2.93
CA GLU A 26 1.50 8.55 -1.87
C GLU A 26 1.35 7.30 -1.01
N ALA A 27 1.28 7.48 0.31
CA ALA A 27 0.77 6.47 1.22
C ALA A 27 -0.46 7.02 1.93
N ARG A 28 -1.48 6.19 2.10
CA ARG A 28 -2.70 6.58 2.79
C ARG A 28 -3.28 5.47 3.64
N VAL A 29 -3.89 5.88 4.75
CA VAL A 29 -4.46 4.96 5.74
C VAL A 29 -5.84 5.44 6.17
N GLN A 30 -6.83 4.53 6.18
CA GLN A 30 -8.21 4.84 6.51
C GLN A 30 -8.40 4.96 8.03
N GLY A 31 -9.00 6.07 8.46
CA GLY A 31 -9.58 6.19 9.80
C GLY A 31 -8.67 6.76 10.88
N SER A 32 -9.33 7.36 11.88
CA SER A 32 -8.79 8.03 13.06
C SER A 32 -8.29 7.10 14.17
N GLY A 33 -8.22 5.78 13.90
CA GLY A 33 -8.09 4.71 14.92
C GLY A 33 -6.86 3.81 14.75
N ALA A 34 -5.91 4.14 13.88
CA ALA A 34 -4.72 3.31 13.66
C ALA A 34 -3.84 3.14 14.91
N GLY A 35 -4.09 3.86 16.01
CA GLY A 35 -3.20 3.91 17.17
C GLY A 35 -1.79 4.41 16.83
N MET A 36 -1.62 4.90 15.60
CA MET A 36 -0.40 5.49 15.06
C MET A 36 -0.74 6.95 14.79
N ASP A 37 0.03 7.84 15.39
CA ASP A 37 -0.03 9.24 15.03
C ASP A 37 0.31 9.37 13.54
N PRO A 38 -0.46 10.16 12.77
CA PRO A 38 -0.15 10.41 11.37
C PRO A 38 1.29 10.93 11.27
N PRO A 39 2.08 10.46 10.28
CA PRO A 39 3.43 10.97 10.09
C PRO A 39 3.40 12.49 9.81
N GLU A 40 4.50 13.17 10.09
CA GLU A 40 4.62 14.61 9.86
C GLU A 40 4.27 14.96 8.40
N GLY A 41 3.37 15.92 8.22
CA GLY A 41 2.87 16.33 6.89
C GLY A 41 1.70 15.49 6.36
N ALA A 42 1.23 14.48 7.10
CA ALA A 42 0.00 13.78 6.75
C ALA A 42 -1.22 14.69 6.85
N ARG A 43 -2.13 14.57 5.87
CA ARG A 43 -3.36 15.34 5.78
C ARG A 43 -4.55 14.39 5.76
N LEU A 44 -5.56 14.69 6.57
CA LEU A 44 -6.81 13.96 6.54
C LEU A 44 -7.68 14.45 5.36
N ALA A 45 -7.96 13.57 4.42
CA ALA A 45 -8.81 13.83 3.26
C ALA A 45 -9.67 12.59 2.94
N ASP A 46 -10.98 12.78 2.82
CA ASP A 46 -11.96 11.72 2.50
C ASP A 46 -11.93 10.52 3.49
N GLY A 47 -11.62 10.78 4.77
CA GLY A 47 -11.50 9.73 5.78
C GLY A 47 -10.18 8.95 5.75
N PHE A 48 -9.22 9.37 4.92
CA PHE A 48 -7.87 8.82 4.87
C PHE A 48 -6.85 9.85 5.31
N TRP A 49 -5.91 9.45 6.16
CA TRP A 49 -4.68 10.18 6.35
C TRP A 49 -3.78 9.89 5.16
N ARG A 50 -3.36 10.92 4.45
CA ARG A 50 -2.53 10.84 3.23
C ARG A 50 -1.24 11.59 3.43
N TRP A 51 -0.12 11.00 3.03
CA TRP A 51 1.19 11.66 3.05
C TRP A 51 2.06 11.20 1.89
N GLN A 52 3.14 11.92 1.65
CA GLN A 52 4.16 11.56 0.67
C GLN A 52 5.41 11.11 1.42
N PRO A 53 5.70 9.80 1.45
CA PRO A 53 6.92 9.29 2.06
C PRO A 53 8.16 9.86 1.38
N LYS A 54 9.12 10.36 2.16
CA LYS A 54 10.42 10.83 1.67
C LYS A 54 11.40 9.65 1.54
N LEU A 55 11.01 8.65 0.77
CA LEU A 55 11.86 7.50 0.46
C LEU A 55 12.61 7.74 -0.87
N PRO A 56 13.89 7.34 -0.98
CA PRO A 56 14.55 7.28 -2.28
C PRO A 56 13.84 6.28 -3.20
N ALA A 57 14.08 6.39 -4.51
CA ALA A 57 13.62 5.40 -5.45
C ALA A 57 14.15 4.01 -5.07
N LEU A 58 13.25 3.04 -5.00
CA LEU A 58 13.55 1.66 -4.63
C LEU A 58 13.73 0.82 -5.89
N ARG A 59 14.74 -0.05 -5.89
CA ARG A 59 14.92 -1.01 -7.01
C ARG A 59 13.81 -2.06 -7.05
N GLU A 60 13.28 -2.41 -5.90
CA GLU A 60 12.23 -3.39 -5.74
C GLU A 60 11.36 -3.09 -4.52
N VAL A 61 10.10 -3.51 -4.57
CA VAL A 61 9.16 -3.45 -3.46
C VAL A 61 8.70 -4.87 -3.15
N VAL A 62 8.92 -5.30 -1.91
CA VAL A 62 8.51 -6.63 -1.44
C VAL A 62 7.14 -6.50 -0.76
N MET A 63 6.13 -7.09 -1.38
CA MET A 63 4.73 -7.07 -0.95
C MET A 63 4.35 -8.40 -0.31
N ARG A 64 3.80 -8.36 0.90
CA ARG A 64 3.35 -9.57 1.63
C ARG A 64 1.87 -9.81 1.43
N ARG A 65 1.48 -11.06 1.21
CA ARG A 65 0.10 -11.51 0.97
C ARG A 65 -0.38 -12.47 2.06
N SER A 66 -0.22 -12.06 3.32
CA SER A 66 -0.49 -12.90 4.50
C SER A 66 -1.99 -13.24 4.72
N GLY A 67 -2.91 -12.70 3.91
CA GLY A 67 -4.35 -12.84 4.08
C GLY A 67 -4.93 -12.10 5.30
N ALA A 68 -4.08 -11.42 6.09
CA ALA A 68 -4.51 -10.66 7.27
C ALA A 68 -5.20 -9.33 6.90
N THR A 69 -4.90 -8.80 5.72
CA THR A 69 -5.46 -7.56 5.15
C THR A 69 -6.12 -7.85 3.81
N ALA A 70 -6.79 -6.84 3.24
CA ALA A 70 -7.15 -6.89 1.83
C ALA A 70 -5.89 -7.12 0.97
N ASP A 71 -6.07 -7.82 -0.15
CA ASP A 71 -4.99 -8.13 -1.08
C ASP A 71 -4.55 -6.89 -1.88
N TRP A 72 -3.37 -6.95 -2.48
CA TRP A 72 -2.80 -5.86 -3.26
C TRP A 72 -3.59 -5.63 -4.55
N ARG A 73 -3.61 -4.37 -4.99
CA ARG A 73 -4.08 -3.97 -6.32
C ARG A 73 -2.96 -3.22 -7.02
N VAL A 74 -2.61 -3.66 -8.23
CA VAL A 74 -1.57 -3.02 -9.04
C VAL A 74 -2.24 -2.20 -10.12
N CYS A 75 -1.90 -0.92 -10.21
CA CYS A 75 -2.41 -0.02 -11.25
C CYS A 75 -1.27 0.46 -12.15
N VAL A 76 -1.43 0.32 -13.46
CA VAL A 76 -0.52 0.82 -14.49
C VAL A 76 -1.31 1.73 -15.42
N GLY A 77 -0.99 3.03 -15.43
CA GLY A 77 -1.81 4.03 -16.10
C GLY A 77 -3.23 4.08 -15.53
N ASN A 78 -4.24 3.85 -16.37
CA ASN A 78 -5.66 3.78 -15.97
C ASN A 78 -6.17 2.35 -15.73
N SER A 79 -5.32 1.33 -15.88
CA SER A 79 -5.70 -0.08 -15.72
C SER A 79 -5.26 -0.58 -14.35
N CYS A 80 -6.20 -1.09 -13.57
CA CYS A 80 -5.93 -1.69 -12.26
C CYS A 80 -6.33 -3.16 -12.26
N HIS A 81 -5.45 -4.00 -11.74
CA HIS A 81 -5.65 -5.44 -11.62
C HIS A 81 -5.51 -5.87 -10.16
N ALA A 82 -6.39 -6.76 -9.71
CA ALA A 82 -6.19 -7.42 -8.43
C ALA A 82 -4.96 -8.33 -8.51
N MET A 83 -4.18 -8.43 -7.43
CA MET A 83 -2.97 -9.27 -7.44
C MET A 83 -3.27 -10.73 -7.79
N ALA A 84 -4.42 -11.25 -7.35
CA ALA A 84 -4.90 -12.60 -7.68
C ALA A 84 -5.17 -12.83 -9.18
N GLU A 85 -5.31 -11.78 -10.00
CA GLU A 85 -5.42 -11.91 -11.46
C GLU A 85 -4.06 -12.03 -12.14
N LEU A 86 -3.01 -11.50 -11.49
CA LEU A 86 -1.67 -11.40 -12.07
C LEU A 86 -0.80 -12.60 -11.69
N ILE A 87 -1.00 -13.16 -10.50
CA ILE A 87 -0.17 -14.21 -9.92
C ILE A 87 -0.99 -15.20 -9.07
N PRO A 88 -0.49 -16.42 -8.81
CA PRO A 88 -1.15 -17.40 -7.95
C PRO A 88 -1.47 -16.85 -6.54
N ALA A 89 -2.55 -17.35 -5.92
CA ALA A 89 -3.02 -16.85 -4.61
C ALA A 89 -2.03 -17.14 -3.48
N GLU A 90 -1.28 -18.22 -3.61
CA GLU A 90 -0.25 -18.70 -2.68
C GLU A 90 1.10 -17.96 -2.81
N ALA A 91 1.25 -17.07 -3.78
CA ALA A 91 2.47 -16.31 -3.96
C ALA A 91 2.67 -15.27 -2.83
N ASP A 92 3.54 -15.59 -1.86
CA ASP A 92 4.01 -14.71 -0.79
C ASP A 92 5.49 -15.05 -0.46
N PRO A 93 6.44 -14.08 -0.49
CA PRO A 93 6.27 -12.68 -0.88
C PRO A 93 6.18 -12.48 -2.40
N VAL A 94 5.65 -11.33 -2.80
CA VAL A 94 5.65 -10.85 -4.20
C VAL A 94 6.66 -9.72 -4.32
N VAL A 95 7.47 -9.72 -5.37
CA VAL A 95 8.43 -8.66 -5.64
C VAL A 95 7.99 -7.86 -6.87
N LEU A 96 7.72 -6.57 -6.67
CA LEU A 96 7.52 -5.61 -7.75
C LEU A 96 8.86 -4.96 -8.10
N LYS A 97 9.21 -4.97 -9.38
CA LYS A 97 10.43 -4.36 -9.92
C LYS A 97 10.12 -3.64 -11.25
N PRO A 98 10.88 -2.60 -11.63
CA PRO A 98 10.80 -2.01 -12.96
C PRO A 98 11.03 -3.03 -14.07
N CYS A 99 10.45 -2.79 -15.25
CA CYS A 99 10.69 -3.65 -16.40
C CYS A 99 12.12 -3.43 -16.95
N PRO A 100 12.79 -4.47 -17.48
CA PRO A 100 14.09 -4.35 -18.14
C PRO A 100 14.04 -3.48 -19.40
#